data_AF-A0A7C2KIE3-F1
#
_entry.id   AF-A0A7C2KIE3-F1
#
_cell.length_a   1.000
_cell.length_b   1.000
_cell.length_c   1.000
_cell.angle_alpha   90.00
_cell.angle_beta   90.00
_cell.angle_gamma   90.00
#
_symmetry.space_group_name_H-M   'P 1'
#
loop_
_entity.id
_entity.type
_entity.pdbx_description
1 polymer ?
#
loop_
_entity_poly.entity_id
_entity_poly.type
_entity_poly.pdbx_seq_one_letter_code
_entity_poly.pdbx_strand_id
1 'polypeptide(L)' 'TLTKTKGASPNDNSLLKLLFMDIQDAEKKWTMPIKKWSLTISQLAIRFENSLDKALNL' A
#
# COMPACT_ATOMS: atom_id res chain seq x y z
N THR A 1 18.14 -1.60 -0.52
CA THR A 1 19.33 -2.49 -0.63
C THR A 1 19.06 -3.84 0.05
N LEU A 2 18.09 -4.62 -0.44
CA LEU A 2 17.81 -5.97 0.11
C LEU A 2 17.46 -7.04 -0.95
N THR A 3 17.70 -6.79 -2.23
CA THR A 3 17.50 -7.82 -3.29
C THR A 3 18.80 -8.51 -3.73
N LYS A 4 19.94 -8.28 -3.06
CA LYS A 4 21.26 -8.78 -3.52
C LYS A 4 21.90 -9.88 -2.69
N THR A 5 21.31 -10.33 -1.58
CA THR A 5 21.94 -11.36 -0.72
C THR A 5 20.95 -12.39 -0.21
N LYS A 6 20.39 -13.19 -1.12
CA LYS A 6 19.99 -14.57 -0.80
C LYS A 6 19.97 -15.38 -2.08
N GLY A 7 21.11 -15.99 -2.40
CA GLY A 7 21.18 -17.01 -3.44
C GLY A 7 20.19 -18.14 -3.14
N ALA A 8 19.54 -18.63 -4.19
CA ALA A 8 18.77 -19.87 -4.27
C ALA A 8 17.89 -20.20 -3.04
N SER A 9 16.66 -19.68 -3.02
CA SER A 9 15.59 -20.31 -2.26
C SER A 9 15.26 -21.67 -2.89
N PRO A 10 15.35 -22.80 -2.16
CA PRO A 10 15.17 -24.14 -2.76
C PRO A 10 13.71 -24.51 -3.05
N ASN A 11 12.73 -23.65 -2.73
CA ASN A 11 11.30 -23.91 -2.92
C ASN A 11 10.53 -22.60 -3.12
N ASP A 12 9.67 -22.51 -4.12
CA ASP A 12 8.92 -21.29 -4.49
C ASP A 12 8.07 -20.74 -3.33
N ASN A 13 7.56 -21.60 -2.46
CA ASN A 13 6.79 -21.20 -1.28
C ASN A 13 7.62 -20.39 -0.27
N SER A 14 8.94 -20.59 -0.22
CA SER A 14 9.81 -19.85 0.70
C SER A 14 10.06 -18.41 0.25
N LEU A 15 10.03 -18.17 -1.07
CA LEU A 15 10.13 -16.83 -1.64
C LEU A 15 8.86 -16.01 -1.39
N LEU A 16 7.69 -16.59 -1.63
CA LEU A 16 6.40 -15.96 -1.34
C LEU A 16 6.26 -15.59 0.13
N LYS A 17 6.68 -16.49 1.03
CA LYS A 17 6.65 -16.24 2.48
C LYS A 17 7.56 -15.07 2.89
N LEU A 18 8.74 -14.95 2.27
CA LEU A 18 9.65 -13.84 2.52
C LEU A 18 9.05 -12.50 2.06
N LEU A 19 8.53 -12.45 0.83
CA LEU A 19 7.86 -11.25 0.30
C LEU A 19 6.67 -10.84 1.17
N PHE A 20 5.87 -11.80 1.62
CA PHE A 20 4.75 -11.55 2.51
C PHE A 20 5.19 -10.95 3.85
N MET A 21 6.25 -11.49 4.46
CA MET A 21 6.83 -10.94 5.69
C MET A 21 7.37 -9.53 5.49
N ASP A 22 8.06 -9.28 4.37
CA ASP A 22 8.59 -7.95 4.05
C ASP A 22 7.47 -6.91 3.87
N ILE A 23 6.36 -7.31 3.22
CA ILE A 23 5.16 -6.46 3.07
C ILE A 23 4.53 -6.17 4.44
N GLN A 24 4.37 -7.18 5.30
CA GLN A 24 3.83 -6.96 6.65
C GLN A 24 4.70 -6.03 7.49
N ASP A 25 6.02 -6.15 7.40
CA ASP A 25 6.94 -5.29 8.14
C ASP A 25 6.98 -3.87 7.56
N ALA A 26 6.78 -3.70 6.26
CA ALA A 26 6.58 -2.40 5.63
C ALA A 26 5.25 -1.76 6.05
N GLU A 27 4.16 -2.54 6.09
CA GLU A 27 2.83 -2.11 6.52
C GLU A 27 2.84 -1.60 7.96
N LYS A 28 3.46 -2.35 8.88
CA LYS A 28 3.64 -1.92 10.28
C LYS A 28 4.42 -0.60 10.42
N LYS A 29 5.32 -0.30 9.49
CA LYS A 29 6.10 0.94 9.46
C LYS A 29 5.36 2.09 8.78
N TRP A 30 4.32 1.81 7.99
CA TRP A 30 3.47 2.80 7.32
C TRP A 30 2.32 3.28 8.21
N THR A 31 2.63 3.67 9.45
CA THR A 31 1.68 4.23 10.41
C THR A 31 1.64 5.76 10.41
N MET A 32 2.43 6.41 9.56
CA MET A 32 2.44 7.87 9.51
C MET A 32 1.11 8.42 8.97
N PRO A 33 0.45 9.33 9.70
CA PRO A 33 -0.79 9.93 9.23
C PRO A 33 -0.54 10.76 7.97
N ILE A 34 -1.44 10.63 7.00
CA ILE A 34 -1.34 11.40 5.75
C ILE A 34 -1.56 12.88 6.08
N LYS A 35 -0.51 13.69 5.85
CA LYS A 35 -0.56 15.13 6.09
C LYS A 35 -1.58 15.77 5.16
N LYS A 36 -2.48 16.60 5.71
CA LYS A 36 -3.49 17.38 4.97
C LYS A 36 -4.51 16.52 4.20
N TRP A 37 -4.81 15.31 4.68
CA TRP A 37 -5.75 14.40 4.04
C TRP A 37 -7.13 15.02 3.76
N SER A 38 -7.65 15.87 4.66
CA SER A 38 -8.92 16.58 4.48
C SER A 38 -8.94 17.47 3.23
N LEU A 39 -7.89 18.25 2.99
CA LEU A 39 -7.78 19.12 1.81
C LEU A 39 -7.67 18.30 0.53
N THR A 40 -6.89 17.20 0.57
CA THR A 40 -6.74 16.31 -0.58
C THR A 40 -8.06 15.64 -0.95
N ILE A 41 -8.87 15.22 0.03
CA ILE A 41 -10.20 14.67 -0.22
C ILE A 41 -11.11 15.74 -0.86
N SER A 42 -11.13 16.97 -0.36
CA SER A 42 -11.92 18.04 -0.96
C SER A 42 -11.53 18.31 -2.43
N GLN A 43 -10.23 18.31 -2.73
CA GLN A 43 -9.74 18.47 -4.11
C GLN A 43 -10.06 17.27 -5.00
N LEU A 44 -9.99 16.06 -4.45
CA LEU A 44 -10.34 14.83 -5.15
C LEU A 44 -11.85 14.77 -5.44
N ALA A 45 -12.68 15.15 -4.48
CA ALA A 45 -14.13 15.22 -4.63
C ALA A 45 -14.54 16.15 -5.78
N ILE A 46 -13.94 17.34 -5.87
CA ILE A 46 -14.18 18.29 -6.96
C ILE A 46 -13.66 17.74 -8.31
N ARG A 47 -12.54 17.01 -8.32
CA ARG A 47 -11.96 16.46 -9.56
C ARG A 47 -12.73 15.24 -10.08
N PHE A 48 -13.32 14.46 -9.19
CA PHE A 48 -13.93 13.16 -9.49
C PHE A 48 -15.40 13.10 -9.06
N GLU A 49 -16.13 14.22 -9.16
CA GLU A 49 -17.53 14.36 -8.73
C GLU A 49 -18.39 13.14 -9.14
N ASN A 50 -18.28 12.67 -10.40
CA ASN A 50 -19.07 11.53 -10.89
C ASN A 50 -18.57 10.12 -10.49
N SER A 51 -17.34 9.97 -9.98
CA SER A 51 -16.80 8.66 -9.53
C SER A 51 -16.88 8.50 -8.02
N LEU A 52 -16.77 9.59 -7.26
CA LEU A 52 -16.78 9.53 -5.80
C LEU A 52 -18.19 9.24 -5.27
N ASP A 53 -19.24 9.85 -5.85
CA ASP A 53 -20.64 9.57 -5.48
C ASP A 53 -21.01 8.10 -5.71
N LYS A 54 -20.54 7.48 -6.80
CA LYS A 54 -20.73 6.05 -7.06
C LYS A 54 -19.95 5.15 -6.10
N ALA A 55 -18.76 5.57 -5.67
CA ALA A 55 -17.93 4.80 -4.75
C ALA A 55 -18.44 4.88 -3.31
N LEU A 56 -19.05 6.01 -2.93
CA LEU A 56 -19.58 6.25 -1.58
C LEU A 56 -20.99 5.70 -1.35
N ASN A 57 -21.72 5.26 -2.40
CA ASN A 57 -23.09 4.71 -2.30
C ASN A 57 -23.95 5.43 -1.24
N LEU A 58 -24.05 6.76 -1.37
CA LEU A 58 -24.95 7.58 -0.56
C LEU A 58 -26.39 7.40 -1.03
#